data_AF-A0A6G1YLI9-F1
#
_entry.id   AF-A0A6G1YLI9-F1
#
_cell.length_a   1.000
_cell.length_b   1.000
_cell.length_c   1.000
_cell.angle_alpha   90.00
_cell.angle_beta   90.00
_cell.angle_gamma   90.00
#
_symmetry.space_group_name_H-M   'P 1'
#
loop_
_entity.id
_entity.type
_entity.pdbx_description
1 polymer ?
#
loop_
_entity_poly.entity_id
_entity_poly.type
_entity_poly.pdbx_seq_one_letter_code
_entity_poly.pdbx_strand_id
1 'polypeptide(L)'
;MRQTKTKDRANSNLPSIKVSLNREALKYYYFGPIRLVRIVITLIRNVPHISKSNKQTTINRSLVFITKSNAYILIYNYKAFTNGVAHKIEDYIQSEVKKYGTLCFPLIDSENSAGAASIAKKVEGMGASAVLVGGSSAIDQLELTEIVSSIKLQINIPVILFPGNVTGVSPRADAILFSTLLNSEDPYFITEAQALGALSVKKYNIEPLPTGYLIIGEGTTAWFIGRARGIPFNKYRIAVMYSLAAQYLGMRFLYLEAGSGAMQSISPQMVSAVRKHYEGILIVGGGIRAPETAKEIAKAGADVIVISTMIEQDGSWEDKLSTIIKEIRR
;
A
#
# COMPACT_ATOMS: atom_id res chain seq x y z
N MET A 1 7.43 -60.94 5.40
CA MET A 1 7.00 -61.51 6.71
C MET A 1 6.99 -60.37 7.72
N ARG A 2 5.84 -60.08 8.37
CA ARG A 2 5.58 -59.18 9.53
C ARG A 2 6.25 -57.77 9.59
N GLN A 3 5.40 -56.74 9.66
CA GLN A 3 5.23 -55.75 10.78
C GLN A 3 4.36 -54.57 10.27
N THR A 4 3.06 -54.52 10.59
CA THR A 4 2.35 -53.83 11.70
C THR A 4 1.88 -52.40 11.39
N LYS A 5 0.58 -52.20 11.63
CA LYS A 5 -0.25 -50.98 11.50
C LYS A 5 0.22 -49.84 12.43
N THR A 6 -0.02 -48.58 12.05
CA THR A 6 -0.94 -47.65 12.75
C THR A 6 -1.20 -46.38 11.94
N LYS A 7 -2.48 -46.02 11.80
CA LYS A 7 -2.95 -44.66 11.49
C LYS A 7 -2.96 -43.91 12.82
N ASP A 8 -2.25 -42.80 12.95
CA ASP A 8 -2.42 -41.89 14.08
C ASP A 8 -2.80 -40.48 13.63
N ARG A 9 -3.95 -40.06 14.16
CA ARG A 9 -4.49 -38.70 14.13
C ARG A 9 -3.58 -37.81 14.97
N ALA A 10 -3.06 -36.73 14.39
CA ALA A 10 -2.41 -35.69 15.18
C ALA A 10 -3.47 -34.91 15.99
N ASN A 11 -3.48 -35.17 17.30
CA ASN A 11 -4.11 -34.38 18.35
C ASN A 11 -3.57 -32.94 18.34
N SER A 12 -4.44 -31.93 18.22
CA SER A 12 -4.16 -30.57 18.67
C SER A 12 -4.95 -30.27 19.95
N ASN A 13 -4.42 -30.77 21.07
CA ASN A 13 -4.87 -30.37 22.40
C ASN A 13 -4.37 -28.94 22.69
N LEU A 14 -5.18 -27.94 22.37
CA LEU A 14 -5.10 -26.62 23.01
C LEU A 14 -5.94 -26.66 24.30
N PRO A 15 -5.41 -26.23 25.46
CA PRO A 15 -6.17 -26.28 26.71
C PRO A 15 -7.33 -25.29 26.65
N SER A 16 -8.56 -25.81 26.60
CA SER A 16 -9.77 -25.02 26.81
C SER A 16 -9.86 -24.63 28.29
N ILE A 17 -9.58 -23.37 28.61
CA ILE A 17 -9.84 -22.84 29.95
C ILE A 17 -11.36 -22.58 30.05
N LYS A 18 -12.10 -23.55 30.60
CA LYS A 18 -13.50 -23.36 30.99
C LYS A 18 -13.54 -22.61 32.32
N VAL A 19 -13.90 -21.33 32.29
CA VAL A 19 -14.31 -20.62 33.51
C VAL A 19 -15.82 -20.78 33.63
N SER A 20 -16.28 -21.67 34.53
CA SER A 20 -17.69 -21.80 34.87
C SER A 20 -18.03 -20.88 36.04
N LEU A 21 -18.83 -19.85 35.79
CA LEU A 21 -19.58 -19.16 36.82
C LEU A 21 -21.07 -19.37 36.50
N ASN A 22 -21.75 -20.08 37.41
CA ASN A 22 -23.19 -20.32 37.42
C ASN A 22 -23.81 -19.17 38.26
N ARG A 23 -24.91 -18.49 37.91
CA ARG A 23 -26.13 -18.91 37.21
C ARG A 23 -26.64 -17.82 36.27
N GLU A 24 -27.40 -18.31 35.28
CA GLU A 24 -28.01 -17.69 34.10
C GLU A 24 -27.07 -17.51 32.88
N ALA A 25 -27.31 -18.36 31.88
CA ALA A 25 -26.33 -18.83 30.92
C ALA A 25 -25.97 -17.80 29.83
N LEU A 26 -24.81 -17.17 29.96
CA LEU A 26 -24.07 -16.58 28.85
C LEU A 26 -22.88 -17.49 28.51
N LYS A 27 -22.93 -18.16 27.35
CA LYS A 27 -21.78 -18.89 26.79
C LYS A 27 -20.97 -17.93 25.91
N TYR A 28 -19.80 -17.53 26.37
CA TYR A 28 -18.85 -16.75 25.58
C TYR A 28 -17.87 -17.68 24.88
N TYR A 29 -17.69 -17.51 23.57
CA TYR A 29 -16.59 -18.09 22.82
C TYR A 29 -15.72 -16.93 22.33
N TYR A 30 -14.48 -16.84 22.82
CA TYR A 30 -13.53 -15.80 22.41
C TYR A 30 -12.17 -16.43 22.14
N PHE A 31 -11.57 -16.09 21.01
CA PHE A 31 -10.19 -16.45 20.64
C PHE A 31 -9.39 -15.15 20.52
N GLY A 32 -8.54 -14.85 21.49
CA GLY A 32 -7.66 -13.66 21.47
C GLY A 32 -6.92 -13.41 22.78
N PRO A 33 -6.03 -12.40 22.84
CA PRO A 33 -5.15 -12.15 23.99
C PRO A 33 -5.91 -11.73 25.26
N ILE A 34 -5.38 -12.14 26.43
CA ILE A 34 -5.99 -12.03 27.78
C ILE A 34 -6.48 -10.61 28.12
N ARG A 35 -5.80 -9.57 27.61
CA ARG A 35 -6.14 -8.16 27.87
C ARG A 35 -7.50 -7.75 27.28
N LEU A 36 -7.89 -8.30 26.12
CA LEU A 36 -9.21 -8.06 25.52
C LEU A 36 -10.33 -8.77 26.28
N VAL A 37 -10.06 -9.94 26.87
CA VAL A 37 -11.04 -10.69 27.67
C VAL A 37 -11.53 -9.86 28.86
N ARG A 38 -10.62 -9.12 29.54
CA ARG A 38 -10.99 -8.21 30.64
C ARG A 38 -11.87 -7.03 30.21
N ILE A 39 -11.66 -6.49 29.01
CA ILE A 39 -12.45 -5.37 28.48
C ILE A 39 -13.88 -5.84 28.18
N VAL A 40 -14.02 -7.02 27.56
CA VAL A 40 -15.32 -7.63 27.27
C VAL A 40 -16.11 -7.89 28.54
N ILE A 41 -15.49 -8.46 29.58
CA ILE A 41 -16.14 -8.71 30.88
C ILE A 41 -16.62 -7.42 31.55
N THR A 42 -15.84 -6.34 31.47
CA THR A 42 -16.18 -5.03 32.06
C THR A 42 -17.36 -4.38 31.35
N LEU A 43 -17.40 -4.43 30.01
CA LEU A 43 -18.51 -3.89 29.22
C LEU A 43 -19.84 -4.59 29.50
N ILE A 44 -19.81 -5.90 29.73
CA ILE A 44 -21.00 -6.71 30.02
C ILE A 44 -21.62 -6.35 31.38
N ARG A 45 -20.80 -6.02 32.39
CA ARG A 45 -21.28 -5.65 33.73
C ARG A 45 -22.10 -4.36 33.77
N ASN A 46 -21.95 -3.51 32.75
CA ASN A 46 -22.60 -2.20 32.69
C ASN A 46 -23.82 -2.16 31.74
N VAL A 47 -24.28 -3.30 31.23
CA VAL A 47 -25.50 -3.37 30.42
C VAL A 47 -26.72 -3.47 31.35
N PRO A 48 -27.64 -2.48 31.38
CA PRO A 48 -28.84 -2.54 32.21
C PRO A 48 -29.75 -3.70 31.74
N HIS A 49 -30.53 -4.26 32.67
CA HIS A 49 -31.50 -5.35 32.41
C HIS A 49 -32.24 -5.19 31.07
N ILE A 50 -32.04 -6.14 30.15
CA ILE A 50 -32.58 -6.11 28.79
C ILE A 50 -34.01 -6.70 28.78
N SER A 51 -34.98 -5.92 28.30
CA SER A 51 -36.36 -6.33 28.06
C SER A 51 -36.51 -7.41 26.98
N LYS A 52 -37.55 -8.26 27.08
CA LYS A 52 -37.89 -9.44 26.25
C LYS A 52 -38.14 -9.20 24.73
N SER A 53 -37.21 -8.58 24.00
CA SER A 53 -37.29 -8.39 22.55
C SER A 53 -35.93 -8.65 21.89
N ASN A 54 -35.90 -9.31 20.73
CA ASN A 54 -34.69 -9.40 19.91
C ASN A 54 -34.24 -7.99 19.55
N LYS A 55 -32.98 -7.66 19.85
CA LYS A 55 -32.38 -6.36 19.54
C LYS A 55 -31.01 -6.57 18.92
N GLN A 56 -30.75 -5.83 17.85
CA GLN A 56 -29.44 -5.69 17.24
C GLN A 56 -28.91 -4.31 17.60
N THR A 57 -27.69 -4.22 18.10
CA THR A 57 -27.05 -2.92 18.38
C THR A 57 -25.56 -2.98 18.07
N THR A 58 -25.00 -1.83 17.72
CA THR A 58 -23.59 -1.69 17.37
C THR A 58 -22.90 -0.89 18.48
N ILE A 59 -21.88 -1.48 19.11
CA ILE A 59 -21.06 -0.80 20.12
C ILE A 59 -19.61 -0.90 19.66
N ASN A 60 -18.94 0.24 19.47
CA ASN A 60 -17.53 0.31 19.05
C ASN A 60 -17.18 -0.66 17.90
N ARG A 61 -17.96 -0.61 16.80
CA ARG A 61 -17.81 -1.43 15.59
C ARG A 61 -17.93 -2.96 15.79
N SER A 62 -18.43 -3.40 16.94
CA SER A 62 -18.77 -4.80 17.19
C SER A 62 -20.27 -5.01 17.02
N LEU A 63 -20.66 -6.09 16.34
CA LEU A 63 -22.06 -6.47 16.17
C LEU A 63 -22.49 -7.37 17.34
N VAL A 64 -23.50 -6.93 18.08
CA VAL A 64 -24.02 -7.69 19.23
C VAL A 64 -25.40 -8.23 18.88
N PHE A 65 -25.56 -9.55 18.95
CA PHE A 65 -26.84 -10.23 18.75
C PHE A 65 -27.39 -10.72 20.08
N ILE A 66 -28.54 -10.19 20.48
CA ILE A 66 -29.23 -10.62 21.70
C ILE A 66 -30.52 -11.32 21.30
N THR A 67 -30.62 -12.61 21.60
CA THR A 67 -31.83 -13.41 21.42
C THR A 67 -32.51 -13.65 22.77
N LYS A 68 -33.79 -14.04 22.76
CA LYS A 68 -34.56 -14.34 23.99
C LYS A 68 -33.94 -15.38 24.92
N SER A 69 -33.05 -16.23 24.42
CA SER A 69 -32.52 -17.37 25.17
C SER A 69 -31.00 -17.35 25.35
N ASN A 70 -30.27 -16.50 24.59
CA ASN A 70 -28.81 -16.41 24.60
C ASN A 70 -28.38 -15.02 24.09
N ALA A 71 -27.29 -14.46 24.62
CA ALA A 71 -26.60 -13.35 23.97
C ALA A 71 -25.31 -13.84 23.29
N TYR A 72 -25.14 -13.46 22.04
CA TYR A 72 -23.94 -13.74 21.24
C TYR A 72 -23.26 -12.42 20.91
N ILE A 73 -22.01 -12.26 21.34
CA ILE A 73 -21.17 -11.13 20.95
C ILE A 73 -20.27 -11.61 19.82
N LEU A 74 -20.54 -11.15 18.60
CA LEU A 74 -19.70 -11.43 17.44
C LEU A 74 -18.70 -10.29 17.30
N ILE A 75 -17.54 -10.42 17.94
CA ILE A 75 -16.46 -9.43 17.83
C ILE A 75 -15.70 -9.72 16.54
N TYR A 76 -16.13 -9.11 15.43
CA TYR A 76 -15.29 -9.02 14.22
C TYR A 76 -14.16 -8.03 14.48
N ASN A 77 -13.02 -8.53 14.95
CA ASN A 77 -11.82 -7.73 15.05
C ASN A 77 -10.96 -7.98 13.81
N TYR A 78 -11.26 -7.27 12.71
CA TYR A 78 -10.48 -7.38 11.47
C TYR A 78 -8.99 -7.03 11.67
N LYS A 79 -8.66 -6.30 12.75
CA LYS A 79 -7.28 -5.97 13.14
C LYS A 79 -6.48 -7.15 13.73
N ALA A 80 -7.09 -8.28 14.07
CA ALA A 80 -6.38 -9.37 14.73
C ALA A 80 -5.46 -10.20 13.82
N PHE A 81 -5.52 -10.02 12.50
CA PHE A 81 -4.66 -10.75 11.55
C PHE A 81 -3.36 -10.00 11.17
N THR A 82 -3.17 -8.76 11.63
CA THR A 82 -2.01 -7.91 11.26
C THR A 82 -1.00 -7.71 12.39
N ASN A 83 -0.99 -8.55 13.43
CA ASN A 83 -0.07 -8.46 14.58
C ASN A 83 1.42 -8.76 14.26
N GLY A 84 1.92 -8.34 13.09
CA GLY A 84 3.33 -8.46 12.71
C GLY A 84 3.85 -7.40 11.73
N VAL A 85 3.01 -6.51 11.18
CA VAL A 85 3.45 -5.41 10.31
C VAL A 85 2.77 -4.13 10.79
N ALA A 86 3.54 -3.19 11.34
CA ALA A 86 3.03 -1.85 11.61
C ALA A 86 2.84 -1.15 10.25
N HIS A 87 1.62 -0.67 9.97
CA HIS A 87 1.26 0.06 8.75
C HIS A 87 1.59 1.55 8.89
N LYS A 88 2.79 1.89 9.36
CA LYS A 88 3.12 3.26 9.78
C LYS A 88 3.14 4.22 8.59
N ILE A 89 3.77 3.82 7.49
CA ILE A 89 3.89 4.62 6.27
C ILE A 89 2.60 4.61 5.49
N GLU A 90 1.90 3.48 5.40
CA GLU A 90 0.57 3.42 4.79
C GLU A 90 -0.42 4.34 5.52
N ASP A 91 -0.50 4.27 6.86
CA ASP A 91 -1.36 5.14 7.67
C ASP A 91 -0.99 6.62 7.51
N TYR A 92 0.32 6.92 7.44
CA TYR A 92 0.83 8.26 7.16
C TYR A 92 0.33 8.77 5.80
N ILE A 93 0.51 8.01 4.72
CA ILE A 93 0.05 8.38 3.36
C ILE A 93 -1.46 8.63 3.36
N GLN A 94 -2.24 7.74 3.97
CA GLN A 94 -3.69 7.91 4.08
C GLN A 94 -4.08 9.18 4.85
N SER A 95 -3.33 9.53 5.90
CA SER A 95 -3.57 10.76 6.67
C SER A 95 -3.23 12.01 5.86
N GLU A 96 -2.15 11.98 5.09
CA GLU A 96 -1.72 13.06 4.23
C GLU A 96 -2.71 13.28 3.08
N VAL A 97 -3.21 12.22 2.44
CA VAL A 97 -4.25 12.31 1.40
C VAL A 97 -5.52 12.95 1.96
N LYS A 98 -5.93 12.57 3.18
CA LYS A 98 -7.09 13.20 3.84
C LYS A 98 -6.87 14.68 4.12
N LYS A 99 -5.64 15.06 4.49
CA LYS A 99 -5.26 16.43 4.85
C LYS A 99 -5.13 17.33 3.63
N TYR A 100 -4.45 16.88 2.59
CA TYR A 100 -4.05 17.72 1.46
C TYR A 100 -4.79 17.41 0.15
N GLY A 101 -5.57 16.33 0.08
CA GLY A 101 -6.08 15.83 -1.19
C GLY A 101 -5.01 15.04 -1.93
N THR A 102 -4.59 15.49 -3.10
CA THR A 102 -3.57 14.79 -3.89
C THR A 102 -2.17 15.13 -3.40
N LEU A 103 -1.33 14.11 -3.26
CA LEU A 103 0.07 14.22 -2.85
C LEU A 103 1.00 14.26 -4.07
N CYS A 104 2.17 14.88 -3.92
CA CYS A 104 3.27 14.78 -4.87
C CYS A 104 4.38 13.93 -4.28
N PHE A 105 4.76 12.86 -4.98
CA PHE A 105 5.93 12.03 -4.68
C PHE A 105 6.98 12.20 -5.78
N PRO A 106 8.01 13.03 -5.57
CA PRO A 106 9.18 13.05 -6.42
C PRO A 106 9.84 11.67 -6.45
N LEU A 107 10.19 11.20 -7.65
CA LEU A 107 11.00 10.00 -7.86
C LEU A 107 12.42 10.44 -8.19
N ILE A 108 13.37 10.03 -7.35
CA ILE A 108 14.80 10.21 -7.57
C ILE A 108 15.32 8.93 -8.20
N ASP A 109 15.82 9.03 -9.43
CA ASP A 109 16.49 7.91 -10.07
C ASP A 109 17.75 7.54 -9.29
N SER A 110 17.82 6.29 -8.88
CA SER A 110 18.97 5.78 -8.16
C SER A 110 20.26 5.77 -9.00
N GLU A 111 20.19 5.86 -10.34
CA GLU A 111 21.38 5.93 -11.21
C GLU A 111 22.10 7.27 -11.14
N ASN A 112 21.42 8.32 -10.69
CA ASN A 112 21.98 9.65 -10.55
C ASN A 112 22.21 10.00 -9.08
N SER A 113 23.19 9.33 -8.48
CA SER A 113 23.58 9.52 -7.07
C SER A 113 24.04 10.94 -6.75
N ALA A 114 24.57 11.67 -7.74
CA ALA A 114 25.05 13.03 -7.61
C ALA A 114 23.91 14.02 -7.33
N GLY A 115 23.83 14.49 -6.09
CA GLY A 115 22.87 15.52 -5.68
C GLY A 115 21.51 15.00 -5.22
N ALA A 116 21.30 13.69 -5.15
CA ALA A 116 20.05 13.06 -4.67
C ALA A 116 19.58 13.63 -3.31
N ALA A 117 20.48 13.74 -2.34
CA ALA A 117 20.16 14.31 -1.02
C ALA A 117 19.79 15.81 -1.07
N SER A 118 20.43 16.56 -1.97
CA SER A 118 20.13 17.99 -2.17
C SER A 118 18.76 18.18 -2.82
N ILE A 119 18.46 17.38 -3.85
CA ILE A 119 17.15 17.34 -4.51
C ILE A 119 16.08 16.97 -3.49
N ALA A 120 16.28 15.90 -2.71
CA ALA A 120 15.35 15.47 -1.69
C ALA A 120 15.02 16.58 -0.68
N LYS A 121 16.03 17.31 -0.20
CA LYS A 121 15.85 18.45 0.69
C LYS A 121 15.02 19.58 0.06
N LYS A 122 15.29 19.90 -1.21
CA LYS A 122 14.55 20.92 -1.95
C LYS A 122 13.08 20.53 -2.12
N VAL A 123 12.81 19.30 -2.56
CA VAL A 123 11.43 18.86 -2.78
C VAL A 123 10.63 18.74 -1.49
N GLU A 124 11.25 18.34 -0.37
CA GLU A 124 10.61 18.42 0.95
C GLU A 124 10.25 19.86 1.30
N GLY A 125 11.18 20.81 1.09
CA GLY A 125 10.94 22.24 1.31
C GLY A 125 9.81 22.84 0.45
N MET A 126 9.56 22.27 -0.73
CA MET A 126 8.43 22.62 -1.60
C MET A 126 7.11 21.95 -1.19
N GLY A 127 7.17 20.99 -0.26
CA GLY A 127 6.02 20.32 0.30
C GLY A 127 5.74 18.94 -0.28
N ALA A 128 6.72 18.23 -0.85
CA ALA A 128 6.54 16.80 -1.15
C ALA A 128 6.14 16.02 0.13
N SER A 129 5.27 15.01 0.00
CA SER A 129 4.83 14.20 1.16
C SER A 129 5.64 12.91 1.34
N ALA A 130 6.36 12.46 0.32
CA ALA A 130 7.34 11.39 0.40
C ALA A 130 8.30 11.50 -0.78
N VAL A 131 9.44 10.82 -0.71
CA VAL A 131 10.37 10.66 -1.84
C VAL A 131 10.40 9.20 -2.25
N LEU A 132 10.22 8.93 -3.54
CA LEU A 132 10.49 7.62 -4.11
C LEU A 132 11.97 7.54 -4.52
N VAL A 133 12.61 6.40 -4.26
CA VAL A 133 13.97 6.11 -4.73
C VAL A 133 13.96 4.80 -5.51
N GLY A 134 14.41 4.85 -6.75
CA GLY A 134 14.51 3.68 -7.62
C GLY A 134 14.44 4.04 -9.09
N GLY A 135 14.15 3.07 -9.95
CA GLY A 135 14.22 3.24 -11.41
C GLY A 135 14.15 1.89 -12.13
N SER A 136 14.24 1.92 -13.46
CA SER A 136 14.11 0.72 -14.31
C SER A 136 15.40 -0.09 -14.49
N SER A 137 16.52 0.35 -13.92
CA SER A 137 17.84 -0.18 -14.21
C SER A 137 18.52 -0.84 -12.99
N ALA A 138 19.51 -1.69 -13.26
CA ALA A 138 20.17 -2.52 -12.26
C ALA A 138 21.27 -1.75 -11.53
N ILE A 139 20.96 -1.28 -10.32
CA ILE A 139 21.94 -0.74 -9.38
C ILE A 139 22.23 -1.79 -8.32
N ASP A 140 23.47 -1.82 -7.85
CA ASP A 140 23.84 -2.66 -6.73
C ASP A 140 23.22 -2.15 -5.41
N GLN A 141 23.07 -3.09 -4.47
CA GLN A 141 22.38 -2.81 -3.21
C GLN A 141 23.13 -1.82 -2.31
N LEU A 142 24.46 -1.74 -2.43
CA LEU A 142 25.31 -0.89 -1.60
C LEU A 142 25.13 0.57 -2.02
N GLU A 143 25.23 0.85 -3.32
CA GLU A 143 25.03 2.19 -3.88
C GLU A 143 23.63 2.72 -3.54
N LEU A 144 22.59 1.90 -3.73
CA LEU A 144 21.22 2.28 -3.31
C LEU A 144 21.15 2.61 -1.81
N THR A 145 21.86 1.84 -0.98
CA THR A 145 21.85 2.06 0.47
C THR A 145 22.56 3.35 0.87
N GLU A 146 23.64 3.71 0.18
CA GLU A 146 24.33 4.99 0.38
C GLU A 146 23.43 6.17 -0.03
N ILE A 147 22.77 6.08 -1.19
CA ILE A 147 21.83 7.09 -1.66
C ILE A 147 20.70 7.29 -0.64
N VAL A 148 20.01 6.22 -0.26
CA VAL A 148 18.91 6.29 0.72
C VAL A 148 19.38 6.84 2.06
N SER A 149 20.57 6.44 2.53
CA SER A 149 21.15 6.96 3.77
C SER A 149 21.40 8.47 3.68
N SER A 150 21.98 8.93 2.57
CA SER A 150 22.28 10.35 2.36
C SER A 150 21.02 11.22 2.33
N ILE A 151 19.95 10.72 1.68
CA ILE A 151 18.65 11.40 1.62
C ILE A 151 18.04 11.50 3.02
N LYS A 152 18.01 10.40 3.77
CA LYS A 152 17.41 10.38 5.12
C LYS A 152 18.11 11.25 6.15
N LEU A 153 19.36 11.66 5.90
CA LEU A 153 20.04 12.64 6.74
C LEU A 153 19.59 14.08 6.47
N GLN A 154 18.91 14.33 5.35
CA GLN A 154 18.51 15.68 4.92
C GLN A 154 17.01 15.95 5.02
N ILE A 155 16.17 14.90 5.10
CA ILE A 155 14.71 15.02 5.10
C ILE A 155 14.05 14.27 6.25
N ASN A 156 12.82 14.68 6.59
CA ASN A 156 11.97 14.06 7.61
C ASN A 156 10.76 13.30 7.04
N ILE A 157 10.36 13.58 5.80
CA ILE A 157 9.33 12.82 5.09
C ILE A 157 9.82 11.41 4.72
N PRO A 158 8.90 10.42 4.54
CA PRO A 158 9.29 9.04 4.25
C PRO A 158 10.10 8.88 2.96
N VAL A 159 11.10 8.00 3.00
CA VAL A 159 11.78 7.48 1.82
C VAL A 159 11.23 6.10 1.49
N ILE A 160 10.62 5.98 0.31
CA ILE A 160 9.93 4.76 -0.14
C ILE A 160 10.68 4.21 -1.36
N LEU A 161 11.04 2.93 -1.32
CA LEU A 161 11.71 2.29 -2.45
C LEU A 161 10.72 2.00 -3.58
N PHE A 162 11.13 2.29 -4.81
CA PHE A 162 10.44 1.93 -6.05
C PHE A 162 11.36 1.06 -6.92
N PRO A 163 11.56 -0.21 -6.56
CA PRO A 163 12.58 -1.05 -7.17
C PRO A 163 12.21 -1.50 -8.58
N GLY A 164 13.18 -1.46 -9.51
CA GLY A 164 13.07 -2.14 -10.80
C GLY A 164 13.39 -3.64 -10.75
N ASN A 165 14.15 -4.09 -9.74
CA ASN A 165 14.53 -5.49 -9.57
C ASN A 165 14.87 -5.85 -8.10
N VAL A 166 15.18 -7.12 -7.82
CA VAL A 166 15.45 -7.70 -6.50
C VAL A 166 16.61 -7.06 -5.73
N THR A 167 17.55 -6.40 -6.42
CA THR A 167 18.65 -5.65 -5.80
C THR A 167 18.19 -4.33 -5.20
N GLY A 168 17.01 -3.85 -5.57
CA GLY A 168 16.43 -2.56 -5.15
C GLY A 168 15.88 -2.50 -3.72
N VAL A 169 16.44 -3.29 -2.79
CA VAL A 169 15.98 -3.34 -1.40
C VAL A 169 17.08 -2.84 -0.46
N SER A 170 16.84 -1.70 0.20
CA SER A 170 17.79 -1.10 1.14
C SER A 170 17.26 -1.09 2.58
N PRO A 171 18.06 -1.47 3.60
CA PRO A 171 17.64 -1.49 5.00
C PRO A 171 17.34 -0.14 5.63
N ARG A 172 17.64 0.96 4.92
CA ARG A 172 17.50 2.32 5.45
C ARG A 172 16.16 2.95 5.11
N ALA A 173 15.46 2.43 4.09
CA ALA A 173 14.19 2.96 3.65
C ALA A 173 13.07 2.72 4.68
N ASP A 174 12.06 3.59 4.65
CA ASP A 174 10.90 3.49 5.55
C ASP A 174 9.87 2.48 5.04
N ALA A 175 9.69 2.44 3.72
CA ALA A 175 8.78 1.52 3.05
C ALA A 175 9.29 1.12 1.66
N ILE A 176 8.59 0.19 1.04
CA ILE A 176 8.81 -0.26 -0.34
C ILE A 176 7.47 -0.40 -1.05
N LEU A 177 7.35 0.13 -2.27
CA LEU A 177 6.27 -0.22 -3.18
C LEU A 177 6.47 -1.69 -3.59
N PHE A 178 5.89 -2.60 -2.81
CA PHE A 178 5.99 -4.03 -3.01
C PHE A 178 5.07 -4.43 -4.16
N SER A 179 5.59 -4.23 -5.37
CA SER A 179 4.80 -4.12 -6.59
C SER A 179 4.73 -5.41 -7.36
N THR A 180 3.58 -5.68 -7.99
CA THR A 180 3.43 -6.71 -9.03
C THR A 180 3.08 -6.04 -10.36
N LEU A 181 3.83 -6.35 -11.43
CA LEU A 181 3.54 -5.83 -12.77
C LEU A 181 2.42 -6.67 -13.39
N LEU A 182 1.18 -6.27 -13.15
CA LEU A 182 -0.02 -7.06 -13.41
C LEU A 182 -0.22 -7.38 -14.90
N ASN A 183 0.26 -6.50 -15.78
CA ASN A 183 0.19 -6.67 -17.22
C ASN A 183 1.52 -7.08 -17.84
N SER A 184 2.44 -7.68 -17.07
CA SER A 184 3.60 -8.37 -17.65
C SER A 184 3.18 -9.68 -18.32
N GLU A 185 3.89 -10.05 -19.37
CA GLU A 185 3.82 -11.39 -19.97
C GLU A 185 4.81 -12.38 -19.33
N ASP A 186 5.64 -11.89 -18.40
CA ASP A 186 6.68 -12.68 -17.74
C ASP A 186 6.38 -12.88 -16.25
N PRO A 187 6.16 -14.12 -15.79
CA PRO A 187 5.92 -14.46 -14.38
C PRO A 187 6.97 -13.89 -13.42
N TYR A 188 8.20 -13.66 -13.91
CA TYR A 188 9.26 -13.05 -13.14
C TYR A 188 8.83 -11.72 -12.51
N PHE A 189 8.22 -10.83 -13.29
CA PHE A 189 7.78 -9.51 -12.82
C PHE A 189 6.41 -9.53 -12.12
N ILE A 190 5.66 -10.64 -12.25
CA ILE A 190 4.34 -10.80 -11.62
C ILE A 190 4.50 -11.30 -10.18
N THR A 191 5.28 -12.36 -9.97
CA THR A 191 5.40 -13.00 -8.64
C THR A 191 6.80 -13.47 -8.23
N GLU A 192 7.70 -13.82 -9.16
CA GLU A 192 8.94 -14.51 -8.78
C GLU A 192 9.97 -13.53 -8.18
N ALA A 193 10.15 -12.35 -8.77
CA ALA A 193 11.02 -11.32 -8.20
C ALA A 193 10.55 -10.88 -6.81
N GLN A 194 9.23 -10.80 -6.60
CA GLN A 194 8.61 -10.48 -5.33
C GLN A 194 8.90 -11.57 -4.29
N ALA A 195 8.78 -12.85 -4.67
CA ALA A 195 9.10 -13.97 -3.79
C ALA A 195 10.59 -13.96 -3.37
N LEU A 196 11.50 -13.68 -4.31
CA LEU A 196 12.93 -13.54 -4.04
C LEU A 196 13.24 -12.35 -3.12
N GLY A 197 12.66 -11.18 -3.41
CA GLY A 197 12.86 -9.94 -2.64
C GLY A 197 12.21 -9.93 -1.26
N ALA A 198 11.15 -10.72 -1.04
CA ALA A 198 10.40 -10.77 0.21
C ALA A 198 11.28 -11.12 1.42
N LEU A 199 12.29 -11.98 1.23
CA LEU A 199 13.24 -12.35 2.28
C LEU A 199 14.03 -11.13 2.77
N SER A 200 14.52 -10.30 1.84
CA SER A 200 15.25 -9.07 2.15
C SER A 200 14.34 -8.04 2.81
N VAL A 201 13.12 -7.83 2.28
CA VAL A 201 12.13 -6.92 2.87
C VAL A 201 11.82 -7.30 4.32
N LYS A 202 11.60 -8.60 4.59
CA LYS A 202 11.35 -9.10 5.93
C LYS A 202 12.58 -8.95 6.85
N LYS A 203 13.76 -9.32 6.36
CA LYS A 203 15.03 -9.23 7.10
C LYS A 203 15.33 -7.80 7.55
N TYR A 204 15.08 -6.83 6.68
CA TYR A 204 15.34 -5.43 6.96
C TYR A 204 14.19 -4.69 7.64
N ASN A 205 13.06 -5.37 7.86
CA ASN A 205 11.89 -4.79 8.51
C ASN A 205 11.39 -3.51 7.83
N ILE A 206 11.45 -3.48 6.49
CA ILE A 206 10.90 -2.40 5.66
C ILE A 206 9.40 -2.63 5.50
N GLU A 207 8.58 -1.59 5.59
CA GLU A 207 7.13 -1.72 5.43
C GLU A 207 6.76 -1.99 3.96
N PRO A 208 6.19 -3.16 3.62
CA PRO A 208 5.74 -3.41 2.26
C PRO A 208 4.37 -2.74 2.01
N LEU A 209 4.32 -1.88 0.99
CA LEU A 209 3.09 -1.29 0.45
C LEU A 209 2.60 -2.15 -0.72
N PRO A 210 1.56 -2.99 -0.55
CA PRO A 210 1.15 -3.94 -1.57
C PRO A 210 0.53 -3.20 -2.76
N THR A 211 1.25 -3.22 -3.87
CA THR A 211 1.02 -2.33 -5.01
C THR A 211 0.73 -3.12 -6.28
N GLY A 212 -0.41 -2.90 -6.91
CA GLY A 212 -0.62 -3.29 -8.30
C GLY A 212 0.04 -2.25 -9.21
N TYR A 213 0.87 -2.68 -10.15
CA TYR A 213 1.57 -1.81 -11.07
C TYR A 213 1.14 -2.10 -12.51
N LEU A 214 0.71 -1.07 -13.22
CA LEU A 214 0.17 -1.16 -14.58
C LEU A 214 0.91 -0.21 -15.51
N ILE A 215 1.51 -0.77 -16.55
CA ILE A 215 2.11 0.02 -17.62
C ILE A 215 1.05 0.42 -18.64
N ILE A 216 0.96 1.71 -18.90
CA ILE A 216 0.08 2.34 -19.89
C ILE A 216 0.94 2.81 -21.07
N GLY A 217 0.59 2.39 -22.28
CA GLY A 217 1.36 2.68 -23.49
C GLY A 217 2.60 1.78 -23.65
N GLU A 218 3.48 2.22 -24.53
CA GLU A 218 4.66 1.48 -24.99
C GLU A 218 5.83 2.44 -25.23
N GLY A 219 7.03 1.90 -25.52
CA GLY A 219 8.20 2.68 -25.91
C GLY A 219 9.04 3.24 -24.77
N THR A 220 8.72 2.94 -23.52
CA THR A 220 9.52 3.32 -22.34
C THR A 220 10.34 2.15 -21.81
N THR A 221 11.41 2.43 -21.04
CA THR A 221 12.29 1.39 -20.49
C THR A 221 11.54 0.39 -19.61
N ALA A 222 10.63 0.88 -18.75
CA ALA A 222 9.82 0.03 -17.88
C ALA A 222 8.88 -0.89 -18.68
N TRP A 223 8.31 -0.41 -19.79
CA TRP A 223 7.52 -1.24 -20.71
C TRP A 223 8.37 -2.36 -21.33
N PHE A 224 9.55 -2.01 -21.85
CA PHE A 224 10.42 -2.95 -22.55
C PHE A 224 11.02 -4.01 -21.61
N ILE A 225 11.66 -3.58 -20.52
CA ILE A 225 12.31 -4.46 -19.55
C ILE A 225 11.28 -5.32 -18.82
N GLY A 226 10.16 -4.72 -18.39
CA GLY A 226 9.10 -5.42 -17.68
C GLY A 226 8.28 -6.39 -18.54
N ARG A 227 8.58 -6.49 -19.85
CA ARG A 227 7.81 -7.30 -20.82
C ARG A 227 6.31 -7.03 -20.69
N ALA A 228 5.97 -5.75 -20.60
CA ALA A 228 4.61 -5.34 -20.33
C ALA A 228 3.77 -5.40 -21.60
N ARG A 229 2.62 -6.05 -21.51
CA ARG A 229 1.52 -5.84 -22.45
C ARG A 229 0.85 -4.51 -22.11
N GLY A 230 1.50 -3.43 -22.54
CA GLY A 230 1.09 -2.06 -22.27
C GLY A 230 -0.38 -1.82 -22.60
N ILE A 231 -1.12 -1.19 -21.68
CA ILE A 231 -2.52 -0.83 -21.91
C ILE A 231 -2.55 0.42 -22.79
N PRO A 232 -3.17 0.42 -23.99
CA PRO A 232 -3.20 1.63 -24.81
C PRO A 232 -3.92 2.78 -24.09
N PHE A 233 -3.42 4.02 -24.27
CA PHE A 233 -3.94 5.22 -23.59
C PHE A 233 -5.46 5.45 -23.77
N ASN A 234 -6.05 4.99 -24.88
CA ASN A 234 -7.48 5.11 -25.15
C ASN A 234 -8.33 3.92 -24.66
N LYS A 235 -7.73 2.89 -24.05
CA LYS A 235 -8.42 1.67 -23.57
C LYS A 235 -8.59 1.65 -22.06
N TYR A 236 -9.13 2.74 -21.49
CA TYR A 236 -9.33 2.89 -20.04
C TYR A 236 -10.15 1.76 -19.38
N ARG A 237 -11.04 1.09 -20.11
CA ARG A 237 -11.80 -0.06 -19.58
C ARG A 237 -10.90 -1.24 -19.19
N ILE A 238 -9.77 -1.42 -19.87
CA ILE A 238 -8.80 -2.46 -19.51
C ILE A 238 -8.12 -2.11 -18.19
N ALA A 239 -7.73 -0.84 -18.00
CA ALA A 239 -7.16 -0.37 -16.73
C ALA A 239 -8.15 -0.57 -15.56
N VAL A 240 -9.46 -0.37 -15.79
CA VAL A 240 -10.52 -0.66 -14.80
C VAL A 240 -10.60 -2.16 -14.47
N MET A 241 -10.47 -3.04 -15.45
CA MET A 241 -10.47 -4.50 -15.18
C MET A 241 -9.31 -4.90 -14.27
N TYR A 242 -8.11 -4.41 -14.57
CA TYR A 242 -6.93 -4.69 -13.77
C TYR A 242 -6.97 -4.02 -12.39
N SER A 243 -7.57 -2.82 -12.26
CA SER A 243 -7.73 -2.16 -10.96
C SER A 243 -8.65 -2.95 -10.02
N LEU A 244 -9.74 -3.51 -10.55
CA LEU A 244 -10.63 -4.40 -9.79
C LEU A 244 -9.91 -5.70 -9.41
N ALA A 245 -9.13 -6.29 -10.32
CA ALA A 245 -8.32 -7.46 -10.00
C ALA A 245 -7.32 -7.17 -8.86
N ALA A 246 -6.59 -6.05 -8.94
CA ALA A 246 -5.66 -5.61 -7.90
C ALA A 246 -6.36 -5.47 -6.54
N GLN A 247 -7.52 -4.81 -6.52
CA GLN A 247 -8.33 -4.63 -5.32
C GLN A 247 -8.76 -5.97 -4.70
N TYR A 248 -9.29 -6.88 -5.50
CA TYR A 248 -9.75 -8.18 -5.01
C TYR A 248 -8.62 -9.10 -4.57
N LEU A 249 -7.40 -8.88 -5.07
CA LEU A 249 -6.18 -9.53 -4.60
C LEU A 249 -5.56 -8.86 -3.37
N GLY A 250 -6.20 -7.82 -2.83
CA GLY A 250 -5.79 -7.15 -1.58
C GLY A 250 -4.70 -6.09 -1.75
N MET A 251 -4.44 -5.64 -2.98
CA MET A 251 -3.53 -4.52 -3.24
C MET A 251 -4.21 -3.22 -2.83
N ARG A 252 -3.60 -2.53 -1.88
CA ARG A 252 -4.13 -1.28 -1.30
C ARG A 252 -3.57 -0.04 -2.00
N PHE A 253 -2.56 -0.25 -2.84
CA PHE A 253 -2.00 0.73 -3.75
C PHE A 253 -2.15 0.24 -5.19
N LEU A 254 -2.48 1.15 -6.10
CA LEU A 254 -2.49 0.89 -7.53
C LEU A 254 -1.75 2.03 -8.20
N TYR A 255 -0.76 1.68 -9.01
CA TYR A 255 0.07 2.63 -9.74
C TYR A 255 -0.20 2.45 -11.24
N LEU A 256 -0.76 3.49 -11.86
CA LEU A 256 -0.84 3.64 -13.31
C LEU A 256 0.39 4.40 -13.82
N GLU A 257 1.21 3.77 -14.66
CA GLU A 257 2.50 4.31 -15.10
C GLU A 257 2.58 4.40 -16.63
N ALA A 258 2.77 5.60 -17.17
CA ALA A 258 3.05 5.79 -18.60
C ALA A 258 4.51 5.49 -18.98
N GLY A 259 5.40 5.49 -17.99
CA GLY A 259 6.84 5.31 -18.06
C GLY A 259 7.59 6.64 -17.91
N SER A 260 8.79 6.56 -17.33
CA SER A 260 9.71 7.71 -17.28
C SER A 260 10.03 8.16 -18.71
N GLY A 261 10.05 9.48 -18.92
CA GLY A 261 10.27 10.05 -20.25
C GLY A 261 9.10 9.94 -21.23
N ALA A 262 7.98 9.30 -20.89
CA ALA A 262 6.85 9.13 -21.79
C ALA A 262 6.42 10.45 -22.45
N MET A 263 6.12 10.40 -23.74
CA MET A 263 5.70 11.59 -24.52
C MET A 263 4.31 12.08 -24.13
N GLN A 264 3.48 11.20 -23.58
CA GLN A 264 2.12 11.46 -23.16
C GLN A 264 1.92 10.98 -21.72
N SER A 265 1.20 11.78 -20.92
CA SER A 265 0.73 11.39 -19.60
C SER A 265 -0.59 10.62 -19.66
N ILE A 266 -0.91 9.89 -18.59
CA ILE A 266 -2.19 9.19 -18.48
C ILE A 266 -3.34 10.20 -18.47
N SER A 267 -4.37 9.95 -19.28
CA SER A 267 -5.49 10.87 -19.44
C SER A 267 -6.34 10.97 -18.16
N PRO A 268 -6.90 12.16 -17.83
CA PRO A 268 -7.87 12.32 -16.75
C PRO A 268 -9.07 11.38 -16.88
N GLN A 269 -9.47 11.04 -18.11
CA GLN A 269 -10.55 10.07 -18.37
C GLN A 269 -10.21 8.68 -17.82
N MET A 270 -8.97 8.19 -18.04
CA MET A 270 -8.55 6.90 -17.53
C MET A 270 -8.47 6.91 -16.00
N VAL A 271 -7.88 7.96 -15.42
CA VAL A 271 -7.76 8.11 -13.96
C VAL A 271 -9.14 8.11 -13.31
N SER A 272 -10.09 8.91 -13.83
CA SER A 272 -11.46 8.98 -13.30
C SER A 272 -12.21 7.65 -13.44
N ALA A 273 -12.05 6.97 -14.57
CA ALA A 273 -12.65 5.65 -14.77
C ALA A 273 -12.13 4.63 -13.75
N VAL A 274 -10.81 4.59 -13.50
CA VAL A 274 -10.20 3.70 -12.49
C VAL A 274 -10.66 4.07 -11.10
N ARG A 275 -10.64 5.37 -10.74
CA ARG A 275 -11.03 5.85 -9.41
C ARG A 275 -12.46 5.48 -9.03
N LYS A 276 -13.37 5.44 -10.01
CA LYS A 276 -14.78 5.06 -9.78
C LYS A 276 -14.95 3.63 -9.23
N HIS A 277 -13.97 2.75 -9.47
CA HIS A 277 -14.07 1.32 -9.17
C HIS A 277 -13.04 0.83 -8.17
N TYR A 278 -11.85 1.42 -8.18
CA TYR A 278 -10.80 1.14 -7.21
C TYR A 278 -11.02 1.99 -5.96
N GLU A 279 -10.76 1.45 -4.76
CA GLU A 279 -10.98 2.11 -3.46
C GLU A 279 -9.67 2.38 -2.69
N GLY A 280 -8.55 1.79 -3.11
CA GLY A 280 -7.24 2.03 -2.49
C GLY A 280 -6.58 3.35 -2.92
N ILE A 281 -5.30 3.52 -2.55
CA ILE A 281 -4.48 4.66 -2.96
C ILE A 281 -4.14 4.55 -4.45
N LEU A 282 -4.59 5.52 -5.24
CA LEU A 282 -4.34 5.60 -6.68
C LEU A 282 -3.15 6.51 -6.96
N ILE A 283 -2.06 5.91 -7.43
CA ILE A 283 -0.83 6.56 -7.85
C ILE A 283 -0.82 6.70 -9.37
N VAL A 284 -0.44 7.87 -9.88
CA VAL A 284 -0.32 8.14 -11.32
C VAL A 284 1.05 8.76 -11.61
N GLY A 285 1.79 8.16 -12.55
CA GLY A 285 3.12 8.61 -12.97
C GLY A 285 3.34 8.54 -14.48
N GLY A 286 4.43 9.17 -14.93
CA GLY A 286 4.88 9.15 -16.31
C GLY A 286 4.33 10.30 -17.17
N GLY A 287 5.23 11.01 -17.85
CA GLY A 287 4.89 12.07 -18.81
C GLY A 287 4.30 13.37 -18.23
N ILE A 288 4.22 13.53 -16.91
CA ILE A 288 3.65 14.72 -16.26
C ILE A 288 4.74 15.80 -16.12
N ARG A 289 4.64 16.86 -16.93
CA ARG A 289 5.64 17.95 -17.00
C ARG A 289 5.07 19.36 -16.77
N ALA A 290 3.74 19.50 -16.78
CA ALA A 290 3.05 20.78 -16.66
C ALA A 290 2.13 20.80 -15.44
N PRO A 291 2.06 21.92 -14.68
CA PRO A 291 1.13 22.10 -13.57
C PRO A 291 -0.33 21.78 -13.93
N GLU A 292 -0.78 22.24 -15.10
CA GLU A 292 -2.14 22.04 -15.57
C GLU A 292 -2.47 20.55 -15.75
N THR A 293 -1.53 19.78 -16.31
CA THR A 293 -1.69 18.32 -16.46
C THR A 293 -1.78 17.63 -15.10
N ALA A 294 -0.93 18.01 -14.15
CA ALA A 294 -0.96 17.43 -12.80
C ALA A 294 -2.28 17.76 -12.10
N LYS A 295 -2.77 19.01 -12.23
CA LYS A 295 -4.05 19.46 -11.68
C LYS A 295 -5.24 18.70 -12.23
N GLU A 296 -5.26 18.42 -13.54
CA GLU A 296 -6.33 17.63 -14.17
C GLU A 296 -6.33 16.17 -13.70
N ILE A 297 -5.15 15.56 -13.54
CA ILE A 297 -4.98 14.21 -13.01
C ILE A 297 -5.43 14.14 -11.53
N ALA A 298 -5.06 15.15 -10.72
CA ALA A 298 -5.50 15.27 -9.34
C ALA A 298 -7.03 15.37 -9.24
N LYS A 299 -7.65 16.24 -10.04
CA LYS A 299 -9.12 16.39 -10.12
C LYS A 299 -9.83 15.12 -10.59
N ALA A 300 -9.19 14.33 -11.44
CA ALA A 300 -9.72 13.05 -11.89
C ALA A 300 -9.72 11.96 -10.79
N GLY A 301 -9.01 12.19 -9.68
CA GLY A 301 -9.05 11.35 -8.49
C GLY A 301 -7.77 10.59 -8.18
N ALA A 302 -6.62 11.02 -8.72
CA ALA A 302 -5.33 10.53 -8.24
C ALA A 302 -5.12 10.97 -6.78
N ASP A 303 -4.73 10.03 -5.92
CA ASP A 303 -4.33 10.32 -4.54
C ASP A 303 -2.87 10.75 -4.48
N VAL A 304 -2.05 10.21 -5.39
CA VAL A 304 -0.61 10.51 -5.50
C VAL A 304 -0.26 10.73 -6.96
N ILE A 305 0.51 11.80 -7.23
CA ILE A 305 1.16 12.06 -8.51
C ILE A 305 2.66 11.88 -8.34
N VAL A 306 3.28 11.11 -9.24
CA VAL A 306 4.72 10.88 -9.26
C VAL A 306 5.38 11.71 -10.35
N ILE A 307 6.45 12.44 -9.99
CA ILE A 307 7.23 13.29 -10.89
C ILE A 307 8.71 12.87 -10.81
N SER A 308 9.31 12.44 -11.93
CA SER A 308 10.77 12.17 -12.03
C SER A 308 11.41 13.02 -13.12
N THR A 309 11.16 12.70 -14.40
CA THR A 309 11.91 13.25 -15.55
C THR A 309 12.02 14.77 -15.59
N MET A 310 10.98 15.49 -15.13
CA MET A 310 10.99 16.96 -15.05
C MET A 310 12.07 17.48 -14.09
N ILE A 311 12.28 16.82 -12.95
CA ILE A 311 13.29 17.19 -11.95
C ILE A 311 14.71 16.97 -12.49
N GLU A 312 14.89 15.97 -13.35
CA GLU A 312 16.19 15.61 -13.92
C GLU A 312 16.60 16.51 -15.10
N GLN A 313 15.65 16.92 -15.94
CA GLN A 313 15.95 17.48 -17.26
C GLN A 313 15.62 18.97 -17.42
N ASP A 314 14.85 19.56 -16.51
CA ASP A 314 14.35 20.93 -16.67
C ASP A 314 15.12 21.92 -15.78
N GLY A 315 15.79 22.91 -16.36
CA GLY A 315 16.52 23.94 -15.60
C GLY A 315 15.63 24.80 -14.67
N SER A 316 14.31 24.77 -14.87
CA SER A 316 13.29 25.48 -14.08
C SER A 316 12.41 24.56 -13.24
N TRP A 317 12.85 23.32 -13.00
CA TRP A 317 12.03 22.30 -12.34
C TRP A 317 11.53 22.72 -10.95
N GLU A 318 12.30 23.52 -10.20
CA GLU A 318 11.96 23.96 -8.85
C GLU A 318 10.65 24.76 -8.83
N ASP A 319 10.54 25.76 -9.71
CA ASP A 319 9.35 26.61 -9.83
C ASP A 319 8.14 25.81 -10.33
N LYS A 320 8.36 24.91 -11.30
CA LYS A 320 7.31 24.05 -11.85
C LYS A 320 6.78 23.07 -10.81
N LEU A 321 7.67 22.41 -10.07
CA LEU A 321 7.28 21.47 -9.02
C LEU A 321 6.57 22.18 -7.87
N SER A 322 7.06 23.36 -7.45
CA SER A 322 6.36 24.19 -6.45
C SER A 322 4.94 24.53 -6.90
N THR A 323 4.77 24.88 -8.18
CA THR A 323 3.46 25.17 -8.77
C THR A 323 2.59 23.93 -8.81
N ILE A 324 3.10 22.78 -9.27
CA ILE A 324 2.40 21.49 -9.25
C ILE A 324 1.89 21.17 -7.84
N ILE A 325 2.75 21.20 -6.83
CA ILE A 325 2.38 20.86 -5.45
C ILE A 325 1.27 21.78 -4.93
N LYS A 326 1.32 23.08 -5.26
CA LYS A 326 0.27 24.04 -4.88
C LYS A 326 -1.06 23.75 -5.60
N GLU A 327 -1.03 23.37 -6.86
CA GLU A 327 -2.25 23.19 -7.67
C GLU A 327 -2.98 21.86 -7.44
N ILE A 328 -2.27 20.81 -7.06
CA ILE A 328 -2.86 19.48 -6.84
C ILE A 328 -3.46 19.33 -5.44
N ARG A 329 -3.03 20.16 -4.48
CA ARG A 329 -3.54 20.16 -3.11
C ARG A 329 -4.86 20.92 -3.00
N ARG A 330 -5.68 20.54 -2.03
CA ARG A 330 -6.94 21.20 -1.66
C ARG A 330 -6.72 22.47 -0.86
#